data_AF-A0A1I5UCW2-F1
#
_entry.id   AF-A0A1I5UCW2-F1
#
_cell.length_a   1.000
_cell.length_b   1.000
_cell.length_c   1.000
_cell.angle_alpha   90.00
_cell.angle_beta   90.00
_cell.angle_gamma   90.00
#
_symmetry.space_group_name_H-M   'P 1'
#
loop_
_entity.id
_entity.type
_entity.pdbx_description
1 polymer ?
#
loop_
_entity_poly.entity_id
_entity_poly.type
_entity_poly.pdbx_seq_one_letter_code
_entity_poly.pdbx_strand_id
1 'polypeptide(L)'
;MKKRGFCEFYKNLYWGASVSNKALVKWKLKHGAGQLSIFCVTRALNENDQLDIVHCAFLKQAYFKVHPSFVYGIASSHDEAVDLVLRISQEASMAGLDGRLLDYLESKGKIH
;
A
#
# COMPACT_ATOMS: atom_id res chain seq x y z
N MET A 1 -13.68 6.28 -20.46
CA MET A 1 -12.81 5.52 -19.55
C MET A 1 -12.54 6.37 -18.31
N LYS A 2 -12.91 5.92 -17.09
CA LYS A 2 -12.49 6.62 -15.85
C LYS A 2 -10.96 6.59 -15.83
N LYS A 3 -10.29 7.75 -15.84
CA LYS A 3 -8.83 7.83 -15.66
C LYS A 3 -8.48 7.16 -14.33
N ARG A 4 -7.99 5.92 -14.39
CA ARG A 4 -7.41 5.26 -13.21
C ARG A 4 -6.14 6.03 -12.86
N GLY A 5 -5.99 6.38 -11.59
CA GLY A 5 -4.76 7.03 -11.11
C GLY A 5 -3.61 6.03 -11.11
N PHE A 6 -2.43 6.45 -10.67
CA PHE A 6 -1.26 5.56 -10.57
C PHE A 6 -1.41 4.43 -9.54
N CYS A 7 -2.36 4.57 -8.61
CA CYS A 7 -2.63 3.58 -7.59
C CYS A 7 -4.09 3.58 -7.12
N GLU A 8 -4.49 2.46 -6.55
CA GLU A 8 -5.72 2.27 -5.80
C GLU A 8 -5.39 1.99 -4.33
N PHE A 9 -6.32 2.28 -3.42
CA PHE A 9 -6.07 2.18 -1.99
C PHE A 9 -6.98 1.14 -1.37
N TYR A 10 -6.39 0.33 -0.50
CA TYR A 10 -7.12 -0.56 0.37
C TYR A 10 -8.10 0.22 1.27
N LYS A 11 -9.28 -0.36 1.52
CA LYS A 11 -10.35 0.29 2.31
C LYS A 11 -9.88 0.60 3.74
N ASN A 12 -9.19 -0.36 4.36
CA ASN A 12 -8.64 -0.24 5.71
C ASN A 12 -7.14 0.07 5.66
N LEU A 13 -6.79 1.13 4.91
CA LEU A 13 -5.40 1.51 4.65
C LEU A 13 -4.58 1.66 5.93
N TYR A 14 -3.43 0.98 5.99
CA TYR A 14 -2.48 1.10 7.10
C TYR A 14 -1.72 2.41 6.99
N TRP A 15 -1.59 3.11 8.12
CA TRP A 15 -0.86 4.37 8.18
C TRP A 15 0.32 4.26 9.13
N GLY A 16 1.45 4.75 8.68
CA GLY A 16 2.53 5.19 9.55
C GLY A 16 2.04 6.27 10.51
N ALA A 17 2.51 6.21 11.75
CA ALA A 17 2.22 7.19 12.78
C ALA A 17 2.73 8.60 12.39
N SER A 18 3.85 8.67 11.67
CA SER A 18 4.47 9.91 11.22
C SER A 18 3.86 10.48 9.94
N VAL A 19 2.82 9.87 9.37
CA VAL A 19 2.17 10.37 8.15
C VAL A 19 1.17 11.48 8.47
N SER A 20 1.57 12.71 8.16
CA SER A 20 0.71 13.89 8.25
C SER A 20 -0.06 14.14 6.95
N ASN A 21 -1.20 14.86 7.05
CA ASN A 21 -2.04 15.25 5.93
C ASN A 21 -2.38 14.09 4.96
N LYS A 22 -2.98 13.03 5.51
CA LYS A 22 -3.37 11.77 4.83
C LYS A 22 -4.13 11.98 3.52
N ALA A 23 -5.02 12.99 3.47
CA ALA A 23 -5.80 13.31 2.27
C ALA A 23 -4.90 13.83 1.13
N LEU A 24 -3.98 14.76 1.43
CA LEU A 24 -3.03 15.27 0.45
C LEU A 24 -2.09 14.17 -0.03
N VAL A 25 -1.60 13.31 0.87
CA VAL A 25 -0.73 12.18 0.51
C VAL A 25 -1.42 11.25 -0.47
N LYS A 26 -2.67 10.82 -0.19
CA LYS A 26 -3.44 9.99 -1.14
C LYS A 26 -3.66 10.68 -2.48
N TRP A 27 -3.98 11.97 -2.46
CA TRP A 27 -4.18 12.73 -3.68
C TRP A 27 -2.91 12.76 -4.54
N LYS A 28 -1.75 13.02 -3.91
CA LYS A 28 -0.45 13.07 -4.60
C LYS A 28 -0.08 11.72 -5.20
N LEU A 29 -0.20 10.63 -4.45
CA LEU A 29 0.04 9.27 -4.94
C LEU A 29 -0.85 8.94 -6.15
N LYS A 30 -2.16 9.21 -6.05
CA LYS A 30 -3.12 8.92 -7.12
C LYS A 30 -2.82 9.69 -8.41
N HIS A 31 -2.28 10.90 -8.31
CA HIS A 31 -1.96 11.77 -9.45
C HIS A 31 -0.47 11.76 -9.84
N GLY A 32 0.35 10.95 -9.19
CA GLY A 32 1.80 10.87 -9.46
C GLY A 32 2.55 12.17 -9.14
N ALA A 33 2.01 12.99 -8.23
CA ALA A 33 2.68 14.20 -7.78
C ALA A 33 3.82 13.85 -6.81
N GLY A 34 4.92 14.60 -6.88
CA GLY A 34 6.13 14.31 -6.11
C GLY A 34 5.96 14.41 -4.59
N GLN A 35 6.59 13.48 -3.87
CA GLN A 35 6.75 13.43 -2.43
C GLN A 35 8.16 12.91 -2.11
N LEU A 36 8.80 13.39 -1.06
CA LEU A 36 10.21 13.07 -0.78
C LEU A 36 10.39 11.87 0.16
N SER A 37 9.46 11.67 1.08
CA SER A 37 9.62 10.71 2.18
C SER A 37 8.52 9.66 2.23
N ILE A 38 7.73 9.49 1.17
CA ILE A 38 6.61 8.54 1.20
C ILE A 38 7.02 7.17 0.64
N PHE A 39 6.79 6.15 1.45
CA PHE A 39 6.87 4.75 1.10
C PHE A 39 5.48 4.11 1.15
N CYS A 40 5.25 3.16 0.26
CA CYS A 40 3.99 2.44 0.12
C CYS A 40 4.24 0.95 0.31
N VAL A 41 3.40 0.30 1.12
CA VAL A 41 3.26 -1.16 1.14
C VAL A 41 2.20 -1.51 0.11
N THR A 42 2.59 -2.24 -0.93
CA THR A 42 1.76 -2.54 -2.11
C THR A 42 1.60 -4.03 -2.30
N ARG A 43 0.58 -4.46 -3.05
CA ARG A 43 0.54 -5.84 -3.57
C ARG A 43 1.79 -6.06 -4.42
N ALA A 44 2.48 -7.17 -4.20
CA ALA A 44 3.66 -7.47 -4.99
C ALA A 44 3.34 -7.57 -6.49
N LEU A 45 4.28 -7.16 -7.33
CA LEU A 45 4.13 -7.25 -8.79
C LEU A 45 4.36 -8.65 -9.33
N ASN A 46 5.12 -9.47 -8.61
CA ASN A 46 5.39 -10.85 -8.98
C ASN A 46 4.43 -11.82 -8.27
N GLU A 47 4.37 -13.06 -8.74
CA GLU A 47 3.43 -14.07 -8.21
C GLU A 47 3.93 -14.79 -6.95
N ASN A 48 5.22 -14.64 -6.60
CA ASN A 48 5.85 -15.36 -5.49
C ASN A 48 5.72 -14.59 -4.17
N ASP A 49 5.83 -13.27 -4.25
CA ASP A 49 5.78 -12.37 -3.10
C ASP A 49 4.36 -11.90 -2.83
N GLN A 50 4.10 -11.50 -1.59
CA GLN A 50 2.79 -11.00 -1.18
C GLN A 50 2.72 -9.46 -1.21
N LEU A 51 3.74 -8.80 -0.65
CA LEU A 51 3.78 -7.36 -0.49
C LEU A 51 5.15 -6.80 -0.88
N ASP A 52 5.15 -5.65 -1.56
CA ASP A 52 6.34 -4.87 -1.87
C ASP A 52 6.35 -3.56 -1.07
N ILE A 53 7.51 -3.16 -0.54
CA ILE A 53 7.75 -1.79 -0.04
C ILE A 53 8.39 -0.97 -1.16
N VAL A 54 7.68 0.05 -1.64
CA VAL A 54 8.14 0.90 -2.74
C VAL A 54 8.15 2.38 -2.36
N HIS A 55 9.17 3.11 -2.80
CA HIS A 55 9.16 4.57 -2.70
C HIS A 55 8.09 5.15 -3.65
N CYS A 56 7.41 6.23 -3.25
CA CYS A 56 6.33 6.84 -4.04
C CYS A 56 6.74 7.25 -5.47
N ALA A 57 8.02 7.55 -5.70
CA ALA A 57 8.56 7.84 -7.02
C ALA A 57 8.44 6.66 -8.00
N PHE A 58 8.47 5.42 -7.50
CA PHE A 58 8.30 4.20 -8.31
C PHE A 58 6.92 4.14 -8.95
N LEU A 59 5.88 4.54 -8.21
CA LEU A 59 4.49 4.56 -8.70
C LEU A 59 4.27 5.56 -9.84
N LYS A 60 5.20 6.49 -10.11
CA LYS A 60 5.06 7.49 -11.18
C LYS A 60 5.37 6.94 -12.58
N GLN A 61 5.83 5.70 -12.68
CA GLN A 61 6.16 5.09 -13.97
C GLN A 61 4.92 4.98 -14.87
N ALA A 62 5.12 5.04 -16.19
CA ALA A 62 4.03 4.99 -17.17
C ALA A 62 3.20 3.70 -17.05
N TYR A 63 3.84 2.59 -16.68
CA TYR A 63 3.22 1.29 -16.41
C TYR A 63 2.01 1.42 -15.46
N PHE A 64 2.17 2.15 -14.34
CA PHE A 64 1.15 2.30 -13.31
C PHE A 64 -0.05 3.16 -13.71
N LYS A 65 0.02 3.89 -14.84
CA LYS A 65 -1.17 4.56 -15.41
C LYS A 65 -2.15 3.57 -16.03
N VAL A 66 -1.64 2.45 -16.53
CA VAL A 66 -2.42 1.39 -17.18
C VAL A 66 -2.72 0.27 -16.17
N HIS A 67 -1.77 -0.02 -15.28
CA HIS A 67 -1.84 -1.05 -14.26
C HIS A 67 -1.66 -0.43 -12.86
N PRO A 68 -2.68 0.24 -12.29
CA PRO A 68 -2.55 0.91 -11.00
C PRO A 68 -2.09 -0.03 -9.90
N SER A 69 -1.09 0.39 -9.12
CA SER A 69 -0.63 -0.39 -7.97
C SER A 69 -1.70 -0.42 -6.88
N PHE A 70 -1.87 -1.55 -6.20
CA PHE A 70 -2.78 -1.65 -5.07
C PHE A 70 -2.03 -1.40 -3.75
N VAL A 71 -2.37 -0.33 -3.04
CA VAL A 71 -1.65 0.12 -1.83
C VAL A 71 -2.41 -0.32 -0.57
N TYR A 72 -1.75 -1.11 0.28
CA TYR A 72 -2.25 -1.54 1.59
C TYR A 72 -1.79 -0.64 2.73
N GLY A 73 -0.60 -0.02 2.62
CA GLY A 73 -0.04 0.84 3.66
C GLY A 73 0.73 2.03 3.11
N ILE A 74 0.78 3.12 3.88
CA ILE A 74 1.55 4.33 3.56
C ILE A 74 2.35 4.75 4.79
N ALA A 75 3.64 5.03 4.60
CA ALA A 75 4.58 5.44 5.63
C ALA A 75 5.43 6.65 5.20
N SER A 76 5.95 7.39 6.17
CA SER A 76 6.85 8.54 6.00
C SER A 76 8.35 8.17 6.01
N SER A 77 8.67 6.88 6.15
CA SER A 77 10.02 6.34 5.99
C SER A 77 9.96 4.86 5.57
N HIS A 78 11.10 4.32 5.15
CA HIS A 78 11.22 2.89 4.86
C HIS A 78 11.01 2.05 6.12
N ASP A 79 11.64 2.42 7.24
CA ASP A 79 11.52 1.68 8.51
C ASP A 79 10.08 1.63 9.01
N GLU A 80 9.37 2.75 8.91
CA GLU A 80 7.96 2.78 9.26
C GLU A 80 7.12 1.91 8.30
N ALA A 81 7.50 1.78 7.02
CA ALA A 81 6.86 0.84 6.11
C ALA A 81 7.12 -0.63 6.51
N VAL A 82 8.33 -0.95 6.99
CA VAL A 82 8.65 -2.26 7.56
C VAL A 82 7.79 -2.54 8.79
N ASP A 83 7.61 -1.56 9.68
CA ASP A 83 6.72 -1.67 10.85
C ASP A 83 5.26 -1.96 10.44
N LEU A 84 4.80 -1.38 9.33
CA LEU A 84 3.46 -1.71 8.79
C LEU A 84 3.37 -3.17 8.34
N VAL A 85 4.39 -3.69 7.65
CA VAL A 85 4.43 -5.10 7.23
C VAL A 85 4.49 -6.03 8.44
N LEU A 86 5.26 -5.68 9.47
CA LEU A 86 5.32 -6.43 10.74
C LEU A 86 3.94 -6.46 11.41
N ARG A 87 3.25 -5.32 11.48
CA ARG A 87 1.90 -5.24 12.05
C ARG A 87 0.90 -6.09 11.27
N ILE A 88 0.91 -6.01 9.94
CA ILE A 88 0.06 -6.85 9.08
C ILE A 88 0.33 -8.34 9.33
N SER A 89 1.61 -8.71 9.46
CA SER A 89 2.01 -10.11 9.70
C SER A 89 1.53 -10.62 11.06
N GLN A 90 1.65 -9.79 12.11
CA GLN A 90 1.16 -10.11 13.46
C GLN A 90 -0.37 -10.25 13.47
N GLU A 91 -1.08 -9.32 12.84
CA GLU A 91 -2.55 -9.38 12.76
C GLU A 91 -3.03 -10.61 11.96
N ALA A 92 -2.33 -10.97 10.88
CA ALA A 92 -2.62 -12.17 10.11
C ALA A 92 -2.42 -13.45 10.95
N SER A 93 -1.32 -13.53 11.70
CA SER A 93 -1.05 -14.63 12.64
C SER A 93 -2.15 -14.76 13.71
N MET A 94 -2.52 -13.65 14.34
CA MET A 94 -3.62 -13.61 15.33
C MET A 94 -4.98 -14.03 14.75
N ALA A 95 -5.16 -13.88 13.43
CA ALA A 95 -6.36 -14.33 12.71
C ALA A 95 -6.28 -15.79 12.21
N GLY A 96 -5.21 -16.53 12.51
CA GLY A 96 -4.98 -17.90 12.01
C GLY A 96 -4.57 -17.97 10.54
N LEU A 97 -4.06 -16.85 10.00
CA LEU A 97 -3.57 -16.69 8.63
C LEU A 97 -2.06 -16.47 8.61
N ASP A 98 -1.32 -17.24 9.42
CA ASP A 98 0.14 -17.20 9.49
C ASP A 98 0.76 -17.31 8.11
N GLY A 99 1.62 -16.34 7.77
CA GLY A 99 2.28 -16.28 6.47
C GLY A 99 1.34 -16.01 5.28
N ARG A 100 0.03 -15.77 5.48
CA ARG A 100 -0.98 -15.50 4.45
C ARG A 100 -1.54 -14.08 4.58
N LEU A 101 -0.66 -13.10 4.38
CA LEU A 101 -0.91 -11.68 4.55
C LEU A 101 -1.96 -11.17 3.56
N LEU A 102 -1.91 -11.61 2.29
CA LEU A 102 -2.91 -11.19 1.30
C LEU A 102 -4.30 -11.72 1.63
N ASP A 103 -4.42 -13.00 2.02
CA ASP A 103 -5.70 -13.58 2.45
C ASP A 103 -6.29 -12.81 3.63
N TYR A 104 -5.43 -12.44 4.60
CA TYR A 104 -5.83 -11.61 5.74
C TYR A 104 -6.36 -10.25 5.28
N LEU A 105 -5.60 -9.51 4.46
CA LEU A 105 -5.99 -8.20 3.96
C LEU A 105 -7.27 -8.26 3.11
N GLU A 106 -7.44 -9.29 2.29
CA GLU A 106 -8.62 -9.47 1.44
C GLU A 106 -9.86 -9.86 2.25
N SER A 107 -9.71 -10.71 3.28
CA SER A 107 -10.80 -11.09 4.18
C SER A 107 -11.40 -9.89 4.92
N LYS A 108 -10.58 -8.90 5.25
CA LYS A 108 -10.98 -7.64 5.89
C LYS A 108 -11.54 -6.60 4.89
N GLY A 109 -11.21 -6.75 3.61
CA GLY A 109 -11.66 -5.86 2.53
C GLY A 109 -13.06 -6.20 1.99
N LYS A 110 -13.48 -7.46 2.08
CA LYS A 110 -14.79 -7.96 1.66
C LYS A 110 -15.83 -7.75 2.77
N ILE A 111 -16.32 -6.53 2.93
CA ILE A 111 -17.63 -6.32 3.57
C ILE A 111 -18.63 -6.20 2.42
N HIS A 112 -19.59 -7.14 2.35
CA HIS A 112 -20.70 -7.12 1.39
C HIS A 112 -21.44 -5.78 1.41
#